data_AF-A0A812T8U1-F1
#
_entry.id   AF-A0A812T8U1-F1
#
_cell.length_a   1.000
_cell.length_b   1.000
_cell.length_c   1.000
_cell.angle_alpha   90.00
_cell.angle_beta   90.00
_cell.angle_gamma   90.00
#
_symmetry.space_group_name_H-M   'P 1'
#
loop_
_entity.id
_entity.type
_entity.pdbx_description
1 polymer ?
#
loop_
_entity_poly.entity_id
_entity_poly.type
_entity_poly.pdbx_seq_one_letter_code
_entity_poly.pdbx_strand_id
1 'polypeptide(L)'
;VIKLDDHGEVPIHSRREGLDRNKAGGDDARGRGKGRGRGGRGKGRGKGKNFKEPVPKPDKGLAKRMSKYAREDIALKDVVSKHDKKLSSQMKQRFRSDRDNAFRLAKAEVLQTAEAGFIETEEGDDSQTQRLTQQDIIQSAGVGVARKHFFFDLPYGPYCCSVGRNGQNMLAGGQKGHIAFMHL
;
A
#
# COMPACT_ATOMS: atom_id res chain seq x y z
N VAL A 1 8.17 -19.79 -20.55
CA VAL A 1 7.93 -21.13 -19.96
C VAL A 1 9.09 -21.42 -19.03
N ILE A 2 8.87 -21.35 -17.72
CA ILE A 2 9.91 -21.56 -16.70
C ILE A 2 10.07 -23.07 -16.54
N LYS A 3 11.27 -23.61 -16.76
CA LYS A 3 11.55 -25.03 -16.53
C LYS A 3 11.79 -25.23 -15.03
N LEU A 4 10.97 -26.07 -14.41
CA LEU A 4 11.11 -26.54 -13.03
C LEU A 4 12.04 -27.75 -12.99
N ASP A 5 12.68 -28.00 -11.85
CA ASP A 5 13.43 -29.24 -11.60
C ASP A 5 12.50 -30.40 -11.19
N ASP A 6 13.05 -31.61 -11.05
CA ASP A 6 12.30 -32.85 -10.77
C ASP A 6 11.55 -32.86 -9.42
N HIS A 7 11.73 -31.81 -8.61
CA HIS A 7 11.03 -31.58 -7.34
C HIS A 7 10.02 -30.41 -7.40
N GLY A 8 9.83 -29.79 -8.56
CA GLY A 8 8.81 -28.76 -8.77
C GLY A 8 9.19 -27.38 -8.23
N GLU A 9 10.48 -27.12 -7.98
CA GLU A 9 10.97 -25.83 -7.49
C GLU A 9 11.69 -25.05 -8.59
N VAL A 10 11.78 -23.73 -8.42
CA VAL A 10 12.54 -22.84 -9.32
C VAL A 10 13.98 -22.76 -8.78
N PRO A 11 15.01 -23.14 -9.55
CA PRO A 11 16.37 -23.22 -9.04
C PRO A 11 16.93 -21.83 -8.68
N ILE A 12 17.22 -21.63 -7.40
CA ILE A 12 17.79 -20.38 -6.87
C ILE A 12 19.31 -20.43 -7.02
N HIS A 13 19.86 -19.80 -8.05
CA HIS A 13 21.32 -19.62 -8.16
C HIS A 13 21.82 -18.63 -7.12
N SER A 14 22.38 -19.15 -6.03
CA SER A 14 23.07 -18.35 -5.02
C SER A 14 24.46 -17.93 -5.52
N ARG A 15 24.54 -16.73 -6.10
CA ARG A 15 25.82 -16.06 -6.42
C ARG A 15 26.53 -15.67 -5.12
N ARG A 16 27.33 -16.59 -4.57
CA ARG A 16 28.32 -16.29 -3.53
C ARG A 16 29.61 -15.81 -4.21
N GLU A 17 29.80 -14.50 -4.32
CA GLU A 17 31.13 -13.97 -4.63
C GLU A 17 31.95 -13.90 -3.34
N GLY A 18 33.04 -14.67 -3.34
CA GLY A 18 33.93 -14.89 -2.21
C GLY A 18 34.76 -13.65 -1.87
N LEU A 19 34.96 -13.49 -0.57
CA LEU A 19 36.06 -12.73 0.03
C LEU A 19 37.38 -13.42 -0.32
N ASP A 20 38.19 -12.83 -1.20
CA ASP A 20 39.59 -13.24 -1.34
C ASP A 20 40.46 -12.44 -0.38
N ARG A 21 41.03 -13.18 0.57
CA ARG A 21 41.97 -12.72 1.60
C ARG A 21 43.38 -12.79 1.02
N ASN A 22 44.15 -11.73 1.26
CA ASN A 22 45.61 -11.70 1.43
C ASN A 22 46.44 -12.73 0.65
N LYS A 23 47.10 -12.26 -0.42
CA LYS A 23 48.38 -12.84 -0.86
C LYS A 23 49.52 -11.97 -0.33
N ALA A 24 50.23 -12.55 0.63
CA ALA A 24 51.52 -12.11 1.10
C ALA A 24 52.63 -12.51 0.10
N GLY A 25 53.65 -11.67 0.03
CA GLY A 25 54.92 -11.82 -0.67
C GLY A 25 55.52 -10.40 -0.70
N GLY A 26 56.58 -10.06 0.01
CA GLY A 26 57.81 -10.82 0.26
C GLY A 26 58.91 -10.12 -0.54
N ASP A 27 59.77 -9.38 0.19
CA ASP A 27 61.20 -9.13 -0.09
C ASP A 27 61.65 -7.66 -0.29
N ASP A 28 62.31 -7.19 0.77
CA ASP A 28 63.58 -6.45 0.81
C ASP A 28 63.81 -5.18 -0.03
N ALA A 29 63.82 -4.02 0.64
CA ALA A 29 64.93 -3.05 0.52
C ALA A 29 64.93 -2.04 1.67
N ARG A 30 66.09 -1.93 2.32
CA ARG A 30 66.42 -0.98 3.39
C ARG A 30 66.50 0.43 2.83
N GLY A 31 65.94 1.43 3.54
CA GLY A 31 66.16 2.84 3.20
C GLY A 31 65.66 3.79 4.29
N ARG A 32 66.56 4.19 5.20
CA ARG A 32 66.33 5.29 6.14
C ARG A 32 66.28 6.61 5.38
N GLY A 33 65.21 7.39 5.55
CA GLY A 33 65.13 8.76 5.06
C GLY A 33 64.14 9.59 5.85
N LYS A 34 64.64 10.45 6.75
CA LYS A 34 63.85 11.51 7.39
C LYS A 34 63.51 12.57 6.33
N GLY A 35 62.22 12.85 6.14
CA GLY A 35 61.76 13.95 5.28
C GLY A 35 60.48 14.56 5.82
N ARG A 36 60.55 15.81 6.26
CA ARG A 36 59.40 16.66 6.61
C ARG A 36 58.62 16.99 5.33
N GLY A 37 57.30 16.80 5.33
CA GLY A 37 56.44 17.08 4.17
C GLY A 37 55.05 17.55 4.58
N ARG A 38 54.69 18.75 4.13
CA ARG A 38 53.48 19.51 4.46
C ARG A 38 52.21 18.91 3.82
N GLY A 39 51.11 19.01 4.56
CA GLY A 39 49.78 19.44 4.11
C GLY A 39 49.24 18.91 2.77
N GLY A 40 48.25 18.02 2.86
CA GLY A 40 47.40 17.66 1.73
C GLY A 40 45.95 17.40 2.18
N ARG A 41 45.09 18.41 2.05
CA ARG A 41 43.62 18.30 2.16
C ARG A 41 43.12 17.26 1.15
N GLY A 42 42.75 16.07 1.60
CA GLY A 42 41.92 15.15 0.83
C GLY A 42 40.54 15.74 0.62
N LYS A 43 40.27 16.26 -0.58
CA LYS A 43 38.94 16.76 -0.97
C LYS A 43 37.91 15.64 -0.86
N GLY A 44 36.81 15.97 -0.18
CA GLY A 44 35.77 15.03 0.23
C GLY A 44 35.15 14.26 -0.94
N ARG A 45 34.88 12.98 -0.66
CA ARG A 45 33.99 12.12 -1.44
C ARG A 45 32.70 12.88 -1.74
N GLY A 46 32.40 13.07 -3.03
CA GLY A 46 31.17 13.69 -3.49
C GLY A 46 29.97 12.96 -2.91
N LYS A 47 29.14 13.68 -2.13
CA LYS A 47 27.83 13.17 -1.73
C LYS A 47 27.01 13.01 -3.01
N GLY A 48 26.72 11.76 -3.39
CA GLY A 48 25.74 11.47 -4.43
C GLY A 48 24.47 12.25 -4.12
N LYS A 49 24.09 13.15 -5.03
CA LYS A 49 22.84 13.90 -4.90
C LYS A 49 21.74 12.85 -5.06
N ASN A 50 21.07 12.48 -3.98
CA ASN A 50 19.82 11.74 -4.06
C ASN A 50 18.85 12.64 -4.83
N PHE A 51 18.72 12.40 -6.13
CA PHE A 51 17.77 13.05 -7.00
C PHE A 51 16.39 12.48 -6.67
N LYS A 52 15.79 12.96 -5.57
CA LYS A 52 14.35 12.81 -5.40
C LYS A 52 13.75 13.73 -6.45
N GLU A 53 13.15 13.13 -7.48
CA GLU A 53 12.33 13.89 -8.42
C GLU A 53 11.36 14.77 -7.62
N PRO A 54 11.36 16.08 -7.86
CA PRO A 54 10.44 16.97 -7.18
C PRO A 54 9.01 16.55 -7.51
N VAL A 55 8.21 16.33 -6.48
CA VAL A 55 6.79 15.96 -6.66
C VAL A 55 6.12 17.07 -7.49
N PRO A 56 5.59 16.75 -8.69
CA PRO A 56 4.94 17.75 -9.53
C PRO A 56 3.77 18.39 -8.78
N LYS A 57 3.47 19.65 -9.08
CA LYS A 57 2.34 20.35 -8.46
C LYS A 57 1.06 19.55 -8.76
N PRO A 58 0.21 19.29 -7.75
CA PRO A 58 -0.96 18.46 -7.95
C PRO A 58 -1.98 19.18 -8.83
N ASP A 59 -2.46 18.50 -9.87
CA ASP A 59 -3.63 18.92 -10.64
C ASP A 59 -4.87 19.01 -9.73
N LYS A 60 -5.89 19.77 -10.14
CA LYS A 60 -7.09 20.01 -9.31
C LYS A 60 -7.76 18.71 -8.83
N GLY A 61 -7.83 17.68 -9.67
CA GLY A 61 -8.38 16.38 -9.31
C GLY A 61 -7.52 15.61 -8.30
N LEU A 62 -6.18 15.71 -8.43
CA LEU A 62 -5.25 15.08 -7.49
C LEU A 62 -5.28 15.77 -6.13
N ALA A 63 -5.45 17.09 -6.09
CA ALA A 63 -5.60 17.84 -4.84
C ALA A 63 -6.84 17.38 -4.03
N LYS A 64 -7.97 17.12 -4.71
CA LYS A 64 -9.18 16.58 -4.07
C LYS A 64 -8.97 15.16 -3.52
N ARG A 65 -8.20 14.32 -4.21
CA ARG A 65 -7.86 12.97 -3.71
C ARG A 65 -6.86 13.03 -2.56
N MET A 66 -5.90 13.95 -2.61
CA MET A 66 -4.92 14.13 -1.54
C MET A 66 -5.56 14.51 -0.21
N SER A 67 -6.66 15.29 -0.20
CA SER A 67 -7.34 15.64 1.04
C SER A 67 -7.97 14.44 1.75
N LYS A 68 -8.35 13.37 1.02
CA LYS A 68 -8.85 12.11 1.62
C LYS A 68 -7.77 11.36 2.42
N TYR A 69 -6.51 11.47 1.98
CA TYR A 69 -5.37 10.79 2.59
C TYR A 69 -4.56 11.69 3.52
N ALA A 70 -4.89 12.99 3.57
CA ALA A 70 -4.35 13.90 4.56
C ALA A 70 -4.87 13.48 5.95
N ARG A 71 -3.94 13.26 6.88
CA ARG A 71 -4.25 13.06 8.29
C ARG A 71 -4.21 14.44 8.94
N GLU A 72 -5.21 14.75 9.77
CA GLU A 72 -5.43 15.96 10.60
C GLU A 72 -4.64 17.23 10.22
N ASP A 73 -5.35 18.35 10.06
CA ASP A 73 -4.79 19.65 9.68
C ASP A 73 -4.00 20.32 10.83
N ILE A 74 -2.93 19.69 11.30
CA ILE A 74 -1.96 20.35 12.16
C ILE A 74 -1.08 21.19 11.24
N ALA A 75 -1.19 22.52 11.32
CA ALA A 75 -0.35 23.37 10.50
C ALA A 75 1.11 23.21 10.92
N LEU A 76 2.01 23.10 9.93
CA LEU A 76 3.46 23.04 10.18
C LEU A 76 3.95 24.19 11.08
N LYS A 77 3.28 25.34 11.05
CA LYS A 77 3.60 26.52 11.87
C LYS A 77 3.38 26.27 13.37
N ASP A 78 2.46 25.38 13.72
CA ASP A 78 2.05 25.12 15.11
C ASP A 78 2.98 24.11 15.79
N VAL A 79 3.65 23.25 15.00
CA VAL A 79 4.53 22.18 15.51
C VAL A 79 6.02 22.55 15.44
N VAL A 80 6.38 23.52 14.60
CA VAL A 80 7.79 23.90 14.38
C VAL A 80 8.26 24.86 15.50
N SER A 81 9.10 24.34 16.40
CA SER A 81 9.72 25.13 17.47
C SER A 81 10.66 26.20 16.94
N LYS A 82 10.42 27.48 17.29
CA LYS A 82 11.31 28.60 16.92
C LYS A 82 12.70 28.51 17.56
N HIS A 83 12.83 27.80 18.69
CA HIS A 83 14.04 27.75 19.49
C HIS A 83 14.93 26.55 19.16
N ASP A 84 14.36 25.36 18.92
CA ASP A 84 15.12 24.16 18.58
C ASP A 84 15.16 23.92 17.07
N LYS A 85 16.33 24.19 16.47
CA LYS A 85 16.59 24.01 15.04
C LYS A 85 16.57 22.53 14.62
N LYS A 86 16.99 21.61 15.49
CA LYS A 86 17.04 20.18 15.19
C LYS A 86 15.63 19.60 15.17
N LEU A 87 14.85 19.87 16.21
CA LEU A 87 13.43 19.50 16.27
C LEU A 87 12.64 20.10 15.11
N SER A 88 12.85 21.39 14.83
CA SER A 88 12.26 22.07 13.67
C SER A 88 12.56 21.38 12.34
N SER A 89 13.82 20.99 12.13
CA SER A 89 14.23 20.29 10.90
C SER A 89 13.57 18.91 10.79
N GLN A 90 13.50 18.17 11.90
CA GLN A 90 12.88 16.85 11.94
C GLN A 90 11.37 16.93 11.67
N MET A 91 10.67 17.90 12.28
CA MET A 91 9.25 18.11 12.04
C MET A 91 8.99 18.47 10.58
N LYS A 92 9.72 19.44 10.00
CA LYS A 92 9.61 19.77 8.57
C LYS A 92 9.83 18.57 7.67
N GLN A 93 10.76 17.68 8.01
CA GLN A 93 11.00 16.46 7.25
C GLN A 93 9.84 15.48 7.34
N ARG A 94 9.23 15.29 8.52
CA ARG A 94 8.03 14.45 8.70
C ARG A 94 6.85 14.97 7.88
N PHE A 95 6.52 16.25 8.02
CA PHE A 95 5.45 16.89 7.23
C PHE A 95 5.66 16.77 5.71
N ARG A 96 6.91 16.90 5.24
CA ARG A 96 7.23 16.64 3.82
C ARG A 96 6.98 15.18 3.45
N SER A 97 7.41 14.23 4.28
CA SER A 97 7.17 12.81 4.05
C SER A 97 5.68 12.48 4.07
N ASP A 98 4.90 13.08 4.96
CA ASP A 98 3.45 12.85 5.06
C ASP A 98 2.74 13.38 3.82
N ARG A 99 3.12 14.57 3.34
CA ARG A 99 2.63 15.12 2.07
C ARG A 99 3.02 14.26 0.88
N ASP A 100 4.26 13.79 0.81
CA ASP A 100 4.74 12.89 -0.24
C ASP A 100 3.96 11.56 -0.21
N ASN A 101 3.68 11.03 0.99
CA ASN A 101 2.89 9.81 1.17
C ASN A 101 1.44 10.02 0.72
N ALA A 102 0.79 11.12 1.11
CA ALA A 102 -0.57 11.46 0.66
C ALA A 102 -0.65 11.60 -0.86
N PHE A 103 0.35 12.22 -1.50
CA PHE A 103 0.45 12.30 -2.96
C PHE A 103 0.56 10.91 -3.59
N ARG A 104 1.42 10.05 -3.05
CA ARG A 104 1.61 8.68 -3.55
C ARG A 104 0.35 7.84 -3.40
N LEU A 105 -0.36 7.95 -2.27
CA LEU A 105 -1.63 7.26 -2.02
C LEU A 105 -2.71 7.73 -2.99
N ALA A 106 -2.87 9.05 -3.17
CA ALA A 106 -3.81 9.62 -4.12
C ALA A 106 -3.52 9.21 -5.58
N LYS A 107 -2.23 9.10 -5.94
CA LYS A 107 -1.80 8.57 -7.25
C LYS A 107 -2.09 7.07 -7.38
N ALA A 108 -1.88 6.29 -6.32
CA ALA A 108 -2.15 4.85 -6.30
C ALA A 108 -3.64 4.53 -6.42
N GLU A 109 -4.54 5.43 -6.00
CA GLU A 109 -6.00 5.28 -6.17
C GLU A 109 -6.41 5.15 -7.65
N VAL A 110 -5.61 5.65 -8.60
CA VAL A 110 -5.83 5.45 -10.05
C VAL A 110 -5.72 3.98 -10.46
N LEU A 111 -4.96 3.17 -9.71
CA LEU A 111 -4.78 1.74 -9.97
C LEU A 111 -5.95 0.88 -9.46
N GLN A 112 -6.95 1.49 -8.81
CA GLN A 112 -8.12 0.76 -8.35
C GLN A 112 -8.94 0.31 -9.55
N THR A 113 -9.04 -1.01 -9.75
CA THR A 113 -9.71 -1.61 -10.92
C THR A 113 -11.21 -1.74 -10.76
N ALA A 114 -11.71 -1.73 -9.51
CA ALA A 114 -13.11 -1.88 -9.20
C ALA A 114 -13.75 -0.53 -8.87
N GLU A 115 -14.88 -0.26 -9.51
CA GLU A 115 -15.74 0.88 -9.23
C GLU A 115 -16.87 0.49 -8.27
N ALA A 116 -17.43 1.48 -7.57
CA ALA A 116 -18.62 1.25 -6.76
C ALA A 116 -19.82 1.00 -7.68
N GLY A 117 -20.62 -0.03 -7.40
CA GLY A 117 -21.87 -0.26 -8.11
C GLY A 117 -22.93 0.78 -7.73
N PHE A 118 -23.78 1.13 -8.69
CA PHE A 118 -24.93 2.00 -8.49
C PHE A 118 -26.09 1.53 -9.37
N ILE A 119 -27.30 1.97 -9.02
CA ILE A 119 -28.51 1.74 -9.81
C ILE A 119 -29.08 3.13 -10.10
N GLU A 120 -29.24 3.43 -11.38
CA GLU A 120 -29.80 4.68 -11.88
C GLU A 120 -31.01 4.38 -12.76
N THR A 121 -32.05 5.20 -12.66
CA THR A 121 -33.27 5.13 -13.49
C THR A 121 -33.26 6.25 -14.51
N GLU A 122 -33.90 6.04 -15.66
CA GLU A 122 -33.80 6.94 -16.83
C GLU A 122 -34.30 8.38 -16.58
N GLU A 123 -35.15 8.61 -15.57
CA GLU A 123 -35.83 9.89 -15.37
C GLU A 123 -35.36 10.69 -14.13
N GLY A 124 -34.32 10.24 -13.42
CA GLY A 124 -33.90 10.91 -12.18
C GLY A 124 -34.98 10.94 -11.09
N ASP A 125 -36.02 10.11 -11.25
CA ASP A 125 -37.07 9.90 -10.27
C ASP A 125 -36.68 8.75 -9.34
N ASP A 126 -36.24 9.11 -8.13
CA ASP A 126 -35.89 8.18 -7.05
C ASP A 126 -37.04 7.24 -6.67
N SER A 127 -38.29 7.60 -7.01
CA SER A 127 -39.46 6.76 -6.74
C SER A 127 -39.44 5.45 -7.53
N GLN A 128 -38.78 5.43 -8.68
CA GLN A 128 -38.66 4.24 -9.53
C GLN A 128 -37.62 3.25 -8.98
N THR A 129 -36.55 3.74 -8.34
CA THR A 129 -35.52 2.88 -7.74
C THR A 129 -36.09 1.99 -6.63
N GLN A 130 -37.09 2.47 -5.89
CA GLN A 130 -37.76 1.70 -4.84
C GLN A 130 -38.69 0.60 -5.37
N ARG A 131 -39.10 0.68 -6.64
CA ARG A 131 -40.02 -0.28 -7.28
C ARG A 131 -39.30 -1.47 -7.91
N LEU A 132 -37.98 -1.41 -8.02
CA LEU A 132 -37.17 -2.48 -8.60
C LEU A 132 -37.27 -3.76 -7.77
N THR A 133 -37.56 -4.88 -8.43
CA THR A 133 -37.62 -6.17 -7.76
C THR A 133 -36.25 -6.82 -7.72
N GLN A 134 -36.04 -7.73 -6.77
CA GLN A 134 -34.80 -8.51 -6.69
C GLN A 134 -34.55 -9.36 -7.95
N GLN A 135 -35.63 -9.76 -8.65
CA GLN A 135 -35.53 -10.48 -9.92
C GLN A 135 -34.96 -9.60 -11.03
N ASP A 136 -35.41 -8.35 -11.14
CA ASP A 136 -34.91 -7.37 -12.13
C ASP A 136 -33.41 -7.08 -11.92
N ILE A 137 -32.99 -6.97 -10.65
CA ILE A 137 -31.58 -6.76 -10.29
C ILE A 137 -30.73 -7.96 -10.69
N ILE A 138 -31.20 -9.19 -10.44
CA ILE A 138 -30.44 -10.41 -10.79
C ILE A 138 -30.32 -10.58 -12.31
N GLN A 139 -31.37 -10.24 -13.05
CA GLN A 139 -31.39 -10.36 -14.51
C GLN A 139 -30.42 -9.38 -15.19
N SER A 140 -30.26 -8.18 -14.63
CA SER A 140 -29.33 -7.16 -15.13
C SER A 140 -27.90 -7.33 -14.60
N ALA A 141 -27.72 -7.98 -13.45
CA ALA A 141 -26.42 -8.22 -12.85
C ALA A 141 -25.61 -9.30 -13.60
N GLY A 142 -24.27 -9.18 -13.53
CA GLY A 142 -23.38 -10.22 -14.06
C GLY A 142 -23.55 -11.56 -13.33
N VAL A 143 -23.32 -12.67 -14.05
CA VAL A 143 -23.52 -14.06 -13.56
C VAL A 143 -22.85 -14.33 -12.20
N GLY A 144 -21.65 -13.77 -11.97
CA GLY A 144 -20.93 -13.92 -10.70
C GLY A 144 -21.62 -13.25 -9.50
N VAL A 145 -22.33 -12.14 -9.72
CA VAL A 145 -23.13 -11.44 -8.69
C VAL A 145 -24.47 -12.14 -8.52
N ALA A 146 -25.11 -12.55 -9.62
CA ALA A 146 -26.37 -13.30 -9.61
C ALA A 146 -26.27 -14.58 -8.76
N ARG A 147 -25.15 -15.32 -8.83
CA ARG A 147 -24.91 -16.52 -8.01
C ARG A 147 -24.84 -16.27 -6.51
N LYS A 148 -24.55 -15.04 -6.07
CA LYS A 148 -24.50 -14.67 -4.64
C LYS A 148 -25.89 -14.41 -4.06
N HIS A 149 -26.92 -14.39 -4.88
CA HIS A 149 -28.30 -14.36 -4.42
C HIS A 149 -28.75 -15.79 -4.07
N PHE A 150 -28.98 -16.04 -2.78
CA PHE A 150 -29.48 -17.32 -2.28
C PHE A 150 -30.58 -17.08 -1.24
N PHE A 151 -31.39 -18.11 -1.05
CA PHE A 151 -32.46 -18.14 -0.08
C PHE A 151 -32.39 -19.45 0.71
N PHE A 152 -32.61 -19.38 2.02
CA PHE A 152 -32.64 -20.54 2.89
C PHE A 152 -34.00 -20.65 3.56
N ASP A 153 -34.63 -21.81 3.43
CA ASP A 153 -35.81 -22.17 4.21
C ASP A 153 -35.37 -22.99 5.42
N LEU A 154 -35.48 -22.41 6.63
CA LEU A 154 -34.90 -22.97 7.85
C LEU A 154 -35.98 -23.14 8.94
N PRO A 155 -36.09 -24.33 9.60
CA PRO A 155 -37.24 -24.65 10.44
C PRO A 155 -37.14 -24.19 11.91
N TYR A 156 -35.99 -23.67 12.35
CA TYR A 156 -35.69 -23.46 13.78
C TYR A 156 -36.03 -22.05 14.33
N GLY A 157 -37.05 -21.41 13.75
CA GLY A 157 -37.49 -20.05 14.11
C GLY A 157 -36.68 -18.96 13.41
N PRO A 158 -36.81 -17.69 13.83
CA PRO A 158 -36.06 -16.57 13.25
C PRO A 158 -34.54 -16.76 13.41
N TYR A 159 -33.79 -16.33 12.39
CA TYR A 159 -32.33 -16.40 12.36
C TYR A 159 -31.70 -15.01 12.48
N CYS A 160 -30.62 -14.94 13.25
CA CYS A 160 -29.67 -13.84 13.21
C CYS A 160 -28.45 -14.25 12.39
N CYS A 161 -28.05 -13.41 11.44
CA CYS A 161 -26.90 -13.66 10.58
C CYS A 161 -25.79 -12.64 10.85
N SER A 162 -24.55 -13.10 10.87
CA SER A 162 -23.35 -12.27 10.96
C SER A 162 -22.37 -12.68 9.88
N VAL A 163 -21.88 -11.70 9.12
CA VAL A 163 -20.91 -11.93 8.04
C VAL A 163 -19.53 -11.48 8.52
N GLY A 164 -18.50 -12.26 8.20
CA GLY A 164 -17.12 -11.90 8.51
C GLY A 164 -16.69 -10.58 7.85
N ARG A 165 -15.66 -9.93 8.41
CA ARG A 165 -15.16 -8.63 7.93
C ARG A 165 -14.75 -8.62 6.45
N ASN A 166 -14.34 -9.78 5.93
CA ASN A 166 -13.94 -9.96 4.53
C ASN A 166 -15.11 -10.40 3.62
N GLY A 167 -16.30 -10.63 4.16
CA GLY A 167 -17.48 -11.06 3.38
C GLY A 167 -17.49 -12.52 2.94
N GLN A 168 -16.51 -13.34 3.33
CA GLN A 168 -16.38 -14.71 2.81
C GLN A 168 -17.19 -15.76 3.57
N ASN A 169 -17.44 -15.53 4.86
CA ASN A 169 -18.09 -16.50 5.71
C ASN A 169 -19.28 -15.86 6.41
N MET A 170 -20.33 -16.64 6.61
CA MET A 170 -21.53 -16.25 7.33
C MET A 170 -21.80 -17.23 8.48
N LEU A 171 -22.11 -16.69 9.65
CA LEU A 171 -22.63 -17.41 10.79
C LEU A 171 -24.13 -17.11 10.92
N ALA A 172 -24.96 -18.14 10.93
CA ALA A 172 -26.40 -18.04 11.13
C ALA A 172 -26.78 -18.77 12.43
N GLY A 173 -27.50 -18.09 13.32
CA GLY A 173 -27.99 -18.64 14.58
C GLY A 173 -29.51 -18.51 14.67
N GLY A 174 -30.20 -19.64 14.79
CA GLY A 174 -31.66 -19.71 14.97
C GLY A 174 -32.04 -19.65 16.45
N GLN A 175 -33.23 -19.11 16.73
CA GLN A 175 -33.74 -18.95 18.11
C GLN A 175 -33.76 -20.26 18.92
N LYS A 176 -34.02 -21.40 18.29
CA LYS A 176 -34.07 -22.72 18.95
C LYS A 176 -32.69 -23.37 19.15
N GLY A 177 -31.59 -22.66 18.89
CA GLY A 177 -30.22 -23.14 19.10
C GLY A 177 -29.55 -23.79 17.88
N HIS A 178 -30.17 -23.71 16.69
CA HIS A 178 -29.50 -24.13 15.46
C HIS A 178 -28.41 -23.14 15.08
N ILE A 179 -27.18 -23.61 14.87
CA ILE A 179 -26.05 -22.77 14.47
C ILE A 179 -25.44 -23.36 13.20
N ALA A 180 -25.31 -22.54 12.17
CA ALA A 180 -24.70 -22.91 10.91
C ALA A 180 -23.60 -21.93 10.56
N PHE A 181 -22.45 -22.45 10.15
CA PHE A 181 -21.36 -21.69 9.58
C PHE A 181 -21.20 -22.07 8.12
N MET A 182 -21.19 -21.07 7.23
CA MET A 182 -21.19 -21.26 5.79
C MET A 182 -20.13 -20.39 5.12
N HIS A 183 -19.57 -20.91 4.02
CA HIS A 183 -18.74 -20.15 3.08
C HIS A 183 -19.64 -19.60 1.97
N LEU A 184 -19.55 -18.29 1.68
CA LEU A 184 -20.39 -17.55 0.74
C LEU A 184 -19.79 -17.47 -0.67
#